data_AF-A0A1B6KHI4-F1
#
_entry.id   AF-A0A1B6KHI4-F1
#
_cell.length_a   1.000
_cell.length_b   1.000
_cell.length_c   1.000
_cell.angle_alpha   90.00
_cell.angle_beta   90.00
_cell.angle_gamma   90.00
#
_symmetry.space_group_name_H-M   'P 1'
#
loop_
_entity.id
_entity.type
_entity.pdbx_description
1 polymer ?
#
loop_
_entity_poly.entity_id
_entity_poly.type
_entity_poly.pdbx_seq_one_letter_code
_entity_poly.pdbx_strand_id
1 'polypeptide(L)'
;SFNSFKTVTPSEWNGKCEEIEEKKKRLVTVMNELKLSKEEMNALKVKCSKRSKKRARLRRQAERRKKQKEEEVVKEQNINIQIDNWQREMQEEVERAQREENLQKQADAVLWGVTQEKTEAQRQVALLSGLLELRQVRVKRLTAAGNPVSQLQIRTFDTVIERLKKMWTKLLDRCQLEEQVLRGMLLEADIKADPVKTHKRLVLQEWETALFGAVGTSDTTTRGDQLEDIRRSWDQFAVPARTVLSSTVPPGWVLPVPASSDDWLSLHKY
;
A
#
# COMPACT_ATOMS: atom_id res chain seq x y z
N SER A 1 15.32 10.39 49.18
CA SER A 1 16.33 10.69 50.23
C SER A 1 16.20 12.14 50.65
N PHE A 2 15.59 12.36 51.81
CA PHE A 2 15.35 13.68 52.39
C PHE A 2 16.68 14.38 52.67
N ASN A 3 16.83 15.60 52.16
CA ASN A 3 17.97 16.46 52.47
C ASN A 3 18.02 16.70 53.98
N SER A 4 19.11 16.23 54.60
CA SER A 4 19.51 16.56 55.96
C SER A 4 19.58 18.08 56.09
N PHE A 5 18.58 18.68 56.76
CA PHE A 5 18.70 20.03 57.26
C PHE A 5 19.80 20.01 58.34
N LYS A 6 20.98 20.52 58.00
CA LYS A 6 22.06 20.77 58.97
C LYS A 6 21.59 21.86 59.93
N THR A 7 20.93 21.48 61.02
CA THR A 7 20.64 22.37 62.14
C THR A 7 21.95 22.62 62.88
N VAL A 8 22.48 23.83 62.75
CA VAL A 8 23.70 24.26 63.47
C VAL A 8 23.38 24.25 64.96
N THR A 9 24.23 23.59 65.75
CA THR A 9 24.04 23.56 67.21
C THR A 9 24.28 24.96 67.81
N PRO A 10 23.69 25.30 68.98
CA PRO A 10 23.83 26.64 69.56
C PRO A 10 25.29 27.06 69.79
N SER A 11 26.15 26.11 70.13
CA SER A 11 27.60 26.32 70.30
C SER A 11 28.31 26.66 68.98
N GLU A 12 28.02 25.92 67.90
CA GLU A 12 28.56 26.20 66.56
C GLU A 12 28.05 27.53 65.99
N TRP A 13 26.83 27.93 66.33
CA TRP A 13 26.29 29.24 65.99
C TRP A 13 27.04 30.34 66.73
N ASN A 14 27.30 30.14 68.02
CA ASN A 14 28.02 31.09 68.85
C ASN A 14 29.47 31.26 68.39
N GLY A 15 30.16 30.16 68.08
CA GLY A 15 31.50 30.19 67.48
C GLY A 15 31.54 30.91 66.13
N LYS A 16 30.54 30.71 65.26
CA LYS A 16 30.42 31.49 64.01
C LYS A 16 30.17 32.97 64.27
N CYS A 17 29.39 33.32 65.30
CA CYS A 17 29.16 34.71 65.70
C CYS A 17 30.44 35.36 66.23
N GLU A 18 31.21 34.66 67.05
CA GLU A 18 32.52 35.10 67.55
C GLU A 18 33.52 35.29 66.41
N GLU A 19 33.57 34.37 65.43
CA GLU A 19 34.40 34.53 64.23
C GLU A 19 34.00 35.76 63.39
N ILE A 20 32.70 36.04 63.28
CA ILE A 20 32.20 37.22 62.55
C ILE A 20 32.59 38.50 63.30
N GLU A 21 32.42 38.52 64.63
CA GLU A 21 32.84 39.59 65.52
C GLU A 21 34.35 39.86 65.39
N GLU A 22 35.17 38.82 65.38
CA GLU A 22 36.62 38.94 65.25
C GLU A 22 37.02 39.47 63.85
N LYS A 23 36.42 38.94 62.78
CA LYS A 23 36.64 39.43 61.41
C LYS A 23 36.18 40.89 61.26
N LYS A 24 35.09 41.28 61.93
CA LYS A 24 34.60 42.67 61.97
C LYS A 24 35.58 43.58 62.71
N LYS A 25 36.13 43.15 63.86
CA LYS A 25 37.18 43.86 64.58
C LYS A 25 38.42 44.07 63.71
N ARG A 26 38.93 43.01 63.07
CA ARG A 26 40.07 43.08 62.14
C ARG A 26 39.80 44.04 60.96
N LEU A 27 38.59 44.02 60.41
CA LEU A 27 38.17 44.96 59.35
C LEU A 27 38.20 46.42 59.82
N VAL A 28 37.72 46.69 61.04
CA VAL A 28 37.73 48.03 61.64
C VAL A 28 39.17 48.50 61.89
N THR A 29 40.05 47.62 62.38
CA THR A 29 41.47 47.95 62.60
C THR A 29 42.16 48.35 61.29
N VAL A 30 42.05 47.52 60.24
CA VAL A 30 42.62 47.82 58.91
C VAL A 30 41.99 49.08 58.30
N MET A 31 40.70 49.32 58.54
CA MET A 31 40.00 50.51 58.06
C MET A 31 40.52 51.80 58.74
N ASN A 32 40.90 51.72 60.01
CA ASN A 32 41.49 52.84 60.76
C ASN A 32 42.95 53.09 60.34
N GLU A 33 43.72 52.04 60.06
CA GLU A 33 45.11 52.13 59.59
C GLU A 33 45.22 52.78 58.20
N LEU A 34 44.26 52.50 57.31
CA LEU A 34 44.24 53.05 55.96
C LEU A 34 43.87 54.54 55.88
N LYS A 35 43.44 55.17 57.00
CA LYS A 35 43.03 56.60 57.10
C LYS A 35 42.17 57.09 55.91
N LEU A 36 41.34 56.21 55.37
CA LEU A 36 40.50 56.50 54.21
C LEU A 36 39.49 57.60 54.59
N SER A 37 39.47 58.68 53.82
CA SER A 37 38.43 59.70 53.96
C SER A 37 37.05 59.05 53.84
N LYS A 38 36.05 59.60 54.53
CA LYS A 38 34.65 59.15 54.44
C LYS A 38 34.18 59.06 52.98
N GLU A 39 34.72 59.93 52.13
CA GLU A 39 34.50 59.97 50.68
C GLU A 39 35.14 58.78 49.95
N GLU A 40 36.38 58.43 50.26
CA GLU A 40 37.11 57.29 49.66
C GLU A 40 36.48 55.95 50.06
N MET A 41 36.03 55.85 51.31
CA MET A 41 35.33 54.67 51.83
C MET A 41 33.96 54.49 51.16
N ASN A 42 33.23 55.58 50.93
CA ASN A 42 32.00 55.58 50.14
C ASN A 42 32.28 55.20 48.68
N ALA A 43 33.37 55.72 48.08
CA ALA A 43 33.79 55.36 46.73
C ALA A 43 34.11 53.85 46.62
N LEU A 44 34.76 53.26 47.63
CA LEU A 44 35.05 51.83 47.69
C LEU A 44 33.78 50.99 47.80
N LYS A 45 32.83 51.38 48.67
CA LYS A 45 31.50 50.74 48.77
C LYS A 45 30.75 50.78 47.45
N VAL A 46 30.79 51.92 46.75
CA VAL A 46 30.20 52.05 45.41
C VAL A 46 30.88 51.11 44.41
N LYS A 47 32.21 51.02 44.39
CA LYS A 47 32.96 50.09 43.53
C LYS A 47 32.62 48.61 43.83
N CYS A 48 32.54 48.23 45.10
CA CYS A 48 32.13 46.89 45.53
C CYS A 48 30.68 46.56 45.13
N SER A 49 29.76 47.51 45.31
CA SER A 49 28.37 47.39 44.86
C SER A 49 28.28 47.23 43.33
N LYS A 50 29.00 48.06 42.57
CA LYS A 50 29.09 47.95 41.10
C LYS A 50 29.61 46.58 40.67
N ARG A 51 30.67 46.06 41.31
CA ARG A 51 31.24 44.74 41.00
C ARG A 51 30.29 43.60 41.36
N SER A 52 29.60 43.71 42.49
CA SER A 52 28.55 42.74 42.89
C SER A 52 27.40 42.72 41.88
N LYS A 53 26.88 43.89 41.50
CA LYS A 53 25.84 44.05 40.47
C LYS A 53 26.30 43.49 39.12
N LYS A 54 27.55 43.74 38.70
CA LYS A 54 28.14 43.17 37.46
C LYS A 54 28.17 41.64 37.51
N ARG A 55 28.68 41.05 38.60
CA ARG A 55 28.72 39.58 38.76
C ARG A 55 27.32 38.97 38.76
N ALA A 56 26.36 39.59 39.46
CA ALA A 56 24.98 39.14 39.47
C ALA A 56 24.36 39.19 38.07
N ARG A 57 24.60 40.26 37.29
CA ARG A 57 24.15 40.36 35.89
C ARG A 57 24.77 39.26 35.02
N LEU A 58 26.08 39.04 35.14
CA LEU A 58 26.78 38.02 34.36
C LEU A 58 26.30 36.60 34.71
N ARG A 59 26.05 36.31 35.99
CA ARG A 59 25.47 35.02 36.41
C ARG A 59 24.08 34.81 35.80
N ARG A 60 23.19 35.80 35.89
CA ARG A 60 21.86 35.74 35.25
C ARG A 60 21.97 35.55 33.74
N GLN A 61 22.93 36.19 33.09
CA GLN A 61 23.15 36.04 31.65
C GLN A 61 23.67 34.64 31.29
N ALA A 62 24.60 34.09 32.09
CA ALA A 62 25.12 32.74 31.91
C ALA A 62 24.02 31.68 32.14
N GLU A 63 23.20 31.84 33.18
CA GLU A 63 22.05 30.98 33.45
C GLU A 63 21.02 31.03 32.32
N ARG A 64 20.72 32.23 31.78
CA ARG A 64 19.82 32.37 30.62
C ARG A 64 20.36 31.63 29.40
N ARG A 65 21.65 31.79 29.08
CA ARG A 65 22.30 31.07 27.96
C ARG A 65 22.31 29.57 28.18
N LYS A 66 22.54 29.11 29.41
CA LYS A 66 22.49 27.69 29.75
C LYS A 66 21.10 27.11 29.53
N LYS A 67 20.05 27.79 30.03
CA LYS A 67 18.66 27.40 29.80
C LYS A 67 18.29 27.38 28.32
N GLN A 68 18.71 28.39 27.55
CA GLN A 68 18.47 28.43 26.10
C GLN A 68 19.08 27.22 25.39
N LYS A 69 20.34 26.86 25.72
CA LYS A 69 20.98 25.67 25.16
C LYS A 69 20.28 24.37 25.57
N GLU A 70 19.86 24.27 26.83
CA GLU A 70 19.09 23.10 27.30
C GLU A 70 17.75 22.98 26.56
N GLU A 71 17.04 24.10 26.35
CA GLU A 71 15.81 24.15 25.57
C GLU A 71 16.04 23.79 24.09
N GLU A 72 17.14 24.25 23.48
CA GLU A 72 17.53 23.89 22.12
C GLU A 72 17.80 22.39 21.99
N VAL A 73 18.60 21.81 22.89
CA VAL A 73 18.89 20.37 22.90
C VAL A 73 17.60 19.56 23.09
N VAL A 74 16.69 19.97 23.97
CA VAL A 74 15.41 19.30 24.16
C VAL A 74 14.55 19.40 22.89
N LYS A 75 14.53 20.55 22.22
CA LYS A 75 13.83 20.70 20.93
C LYS A 75 14.40 19.79 19.86
N GLU A 76 15.72 19.74 19.73
CA GLU A 76 16.42 18.84 18.80
C GLU A 76 16.10 17.36 19.11
N GLN A 77 16.14 16.97 20.38
CA GLN A 77 15.75 15.62 20.80
C GLN A 77 14.31 15.30 20.45
N ASN A 78 13.38 16.24 20.68
CA ASN A 78 11.98 16.04 20.33
C ASN A 78 11.78 15.89 18.81
N ILE A 79 12.49 16.68 18.01
CA ILE A 79 12.46 16.56 16.55
C ILE A 79 13.03 15.21 16.12
N ASN A 80 14.17 14.79 16.68
CA ASN A 80 14.77 13.49 16.37
C ASN A 80 13.82 12.34 16.73
N ILE A 81 13.17 12.39 17.89
CA ILE A 81 12.16 11.39 18.27
C ILE A 81 10.98 11.37 17.29
N GLN A 82 10.53 12.54 16.83
CA GLN A 82 9.47 12.61 15.81
C GLN A 82 9.91 12.00 14.49
N ILE A 83 11.15 12.27 14.05
CA ILE A 83 11.73 11.67 12.84
C ILE A 83 11.82 10.16 12.99
N ASP A 84 12.34 9.66 14.11
CA ASP A 84 12.50 8.23 14.36
C ASP A 84 11.14 7.50 14.40
N ASN A 85 10.13 8.13 15.03
CA ASN A 85 8.77 7.59 15.05
C ASN A 85 8.18 7.55 13.65
N TRP A 86 8.31 8.63 12.87
CA TRP A 86 7.83 8.66 11.49
C TRP A 86 8.55 7.63 10.60
N GLN A 87 9.86 7.46 10.76
CA GLN A 87 10.62 6.44 10.04
C GLN A 87 10.15 5.03 10.38
N ARG A 88 9.86 4.76 11.65
CA ARG A 88 9.31 3.47 12.09
C ARG A 88 7.92 3.22 11.52
N GLU A 89 7.03 4.20 11.60
CA GLU A 89 5.68 4.11 11.02
C GLU A 89 5.74 3.83 9.52
N MET A 90 6.62 4.52 8.80
CA MET A 90 6.82 4.33 7.37
C MET A 90 7.42 2.94 7.05
N GLN A 91 8.39 2.48 7.83
CA GLN A 91 8.93 1.12 7.69
C GLN A 91 7.85 0.06 7.91
N GLU A 92 7.02 0.22 8.94
CA GLU A 92 5.91 -0.68 9.22
C GLU A 92 4.87 -0.68 8.10
N GLU A 93 4.58 0.47 7.49
CA GLU A 93 3.72 0.58 6.31
C GLU A 93 4.28 -0.18 5.10
N VAL A 94 5.56 0.02 4.80
CA VAL A 94 6.24 -0.68 3.71
C VAL A 94 6.28 -2.19 3.96
N GLU A 95 6.60 -2.63 5.17
CA GLU A 95 6.61 -4.05 5.52
C GLU A 95 5.20 -4.67 5.48
N ARG A 96 4.16 -3.92 5.88
CA ARG A 96 2.77 -4.35 5.72
C ARG A 96 2.42 -4.54 4.25
N ALA A 97 2.68 -3.55 3.41
CA ALA A 97 2.43 -3.62 1.99
C ALA A 97 3.20 -4.79 1.33
N GLN A 98 4.46 -5.00 1.70
CA GLN A 98 5.26 -6.12 1.18
C GLN A 98 4.71 -7.48 1.62
N ARG A 99 4.22 -7.60 2.86
CA ARG A 99 3.58 -8.82 3.36
C ARG A 99 2.29 -9.12 2.60
N GLU A 100 1.47 -8.11 2.36
CA GLU A 100 0.23 -8.24 1.57
C GLU A 100 0.52 -8.66 0.13
N GLU A 101 1.50 -8.02 -0.53
CA GLU A 101 1.92 -8.39 -1.88
C GLU A 101 2.46 -9.83 -1.95
N ASN A 102 3.25 -10.24 -0.96
CA ASN A 102 3.77 -11.61 -0.89
C ASN A 102 2.65 -12.65 -0.70
N LEU A 103 1.63 -12.35 0.12
CA LEU A 103 0.46 -13.20 0.28
C LEU A 103 -0.32 -13.30 -1.03
N GLN A 104 -0.49 -12.19 -1.75
CA GLN A 104 -1.15 -12.18 -3.05
C GLN A 104 -0.38 -13.02 -4.08
N LYS A 105 0.95 -12.87 -4.17
CA LYS A 105 1.80 -13.68 -5.06
C LYS A 105 1.70 -15.18 -4.74
N GLN A 106 1.64 -15.55 -3.47
CA GLN A 106 1.46 -16.94 -3.07
C GLN A 106 0.10 -17.48 -3.50
N ALA A 107 -0.97 -16.70 -3.32
CA ALA A 107 -2.31 -17.06 -3.79
C ALA A 107 -2.35 -17.23 -5.32
N ASP A 108 -1.75 -16.30 -6.06
CA ASP A 108 -1.67 -16.35 -7.52
C ASP A 108 -0.85 -17.55 -8.00
N ALA A 109 0.25 -17.89 -7.31
CA ALA A 109 1.07 -19.05 -7.64
C ALA A 109 0.31 -20.38 -7.44
N VAL A 110 -0.47 -20.50 -6.37
CA VAL A 110 -1.35 -21.67 -6.13
C VAL A 110 -2.41 -21.77 -7.21
N LEU A 111 -3.08 -20.66 -7.53
CA LEU A 111 -4.11 -20.63 -8.58
C LEU A 111 -3.50 -20.96 -9.95
N TRP A 112 -2.33 -20.43 -10.27
CA TRP A 112 -1.60 -20.76 -11.49
C TRP A 112 -1.29 -22.26 -11.57
N GLY A 113 -0.81 -22.88 -10.50
CA GLY A 113 -0.58 -24.34 -10.46
C GLY A 113 -1.84 -25.14 -10.80
N VAL A 114 -2.99 -24.79 -10.20
CA VAL A 114 -4.27 -25.45 -10.50
C VAL A 114 -4.71 -25.22 -11.95
N THR A 115 -4.52 -24.01 -12.49
CA THR A 115 -4.84 -23.74 -13.90
C THR A 115 -3.95 -24.54 -14.85
N GLN A 116 -2.66 -24.70 -14.53
CA GLN A 116 -1.74 -25.48 -15.33
C GLN A 116 -2.14 -26.95 -15.34
N GLU A 117 -2.43 -27.54 -14.17
CA GLU A 117 -2.89 -28.93 -14.05
C GLU A 117 -4.21 -29.15 -14.81
N LYS A 118 -5.15 -28.20 -14.73
CA LYS A 118 -6.38 -28.21 -15.51
C LYS A 118 -6.11 -28.23 -17.02
N THR A 119 -5.24 -27.37 -17.52
CA THR A 119 -4.91 -27.32 -18.95
C THR A 119 -4.25 -28.62 -19.43
N GLU A 120 -3.39 -29.23 -18.60
CA GLU A 120 -2.77 -30.52 -18.93
C GLU A 120 -3.82 -31.63 -18.95
N ALA A 121 -4.73 -31.69 -17.97
CA ALA A 121 -5.82 -32.66 -17.97
C ALA A 121 -6.73 -32.50 -19.20
N GLN A 122 -7.09 -31.25 -19.58
CA GLN A 122 -7.85 -30.96 -20.79
C GLN A 122 -7.12 -31.47 -22.05
N ARG A 123 -5.82 -31.18 -22.16
CA ARG A 123 -4.99 -31.64 -23.28
C ARG A 123 -4.97 -33.16 -23.39
N GLN A 124 -4.82 -33.88 -22.28
CA GLN A 124 -4.82 -35.34 -22.27
C GLN A 124 -6.19 -35.93 -22.65
N VAL A 125 -7.28 -35.34 -22.17
CA VAL A 125 -8.65 -35.75 -22.59
C VAL A 125 -8.88 -35.53 -24.08
N ALA A 126 -8.43 -34.40 -24.62
CA ALA A 126 -8.53 -34.09 -26.05
C ALA A 126 -7.70 -35.09 -26.89
N LEU A 127 -6.47 -35.38 -26.47
CA LEU A 127 -5.60 -36.36 -27.13
C LEU A 127 -6.23 -37.75 -27.17
N LEU A 128 -6.73 -38.25 -26.04
CA LEU A 128 -7.37 -39.56 -25.94
C LEU A 128 -8.66 -39.65 -26.77
N SER A 129 -9.43 -38.56 -26.82
CA SER A 129 -10.62 -38.46 -27.68
C SER A 129 -10.23 -38.51 -29.17
N GLY A 130 -9.21 -37.75 -29.58
CA GLY A 130 -8.69 -37.78 -30.95
C GLY A 130 -8.13 -39.16 -31.33
N LEU A 131 -7.43 -39.86 -30.44
CA LEU A 131 -6.95 -41.22 -30.69
C LEU A 131 -8.09 -42.22 -30.93
N LEU A 132 -9.16 -42.10 -30.15
CA LEU A 132 -10.36 -42.93 -30.30
C LEU A 132 -11.04 -42.67 -31.65
N GLU A 133 -11.23 -41.41 -32.02
CA GLU A 133 -11.81 -41.02 -33.31
C GLU A 133 -10.95 -41.47 -34.51
N LEU A 134 -9.64 -41.22 -34.46
CA LEU A 134 -8.70 -41.64 -35.51
C LEU A 134 -8.75 -43.14 -35.74
N ARG A 135 -8.84 -43.92 -34.66
CA ARG A 135 -8.93 -45.37 -34.77
C ARG A 135 -10.26 -45.80 -35.36
N GLN A 136 -11.38 -45.21 -34.93
CA GLN A 136 -12.68 -45.50 -35.53
C GLN A 136 -12.69 -45.22 -37.04
N VAL A 137 -12.09 -44.11 -37.48
CA VAL A 137 -11.93 -43.78 -38.91
C VAL A 137 -11.07 -44.82 -39.63
N ARG A 138 -9.93 -45.23 -39.05
CA ARG A 138 -9.06 -46.25 -39.64
C ARG A 138 -9.75 -47.61 -39.76
N VAL A 139 -10.49 -48.03 -38.73
CA VAL A 139 -11.27 -49.27 -38.76
C VAL A 139 -12.33 -49.20 -39.86
N LYS A 140 -13.13 -48.12 -39.93
CA LYS A 140 -14.14 -47.92 -40.98
C LYS A 140 -13.54 -47.97 -42.39
N ARG A 141 -12.36 -47.37 -42.60
CA ARG A 141 -11.64 -47.40 -43.88
C ARG A 141 -11.19 -48.81 -44.26
N LEU A 142 -10.61 -49.55 -43.31
CA LEU A 142 -10.15 -50.92 -43.56
C LEU A 142 -11.30 -51.89 -43.83
N THR A 143 -12.40 -51.77 -43.09
CA THR A 143 -13.60 -52.58 -43.33
C THR A 143 -14.23 -52.27 -44.69
N ALA A 144 -14.23 -51.00 -45.11
CA ALA A 144 -14.69 -50.61 -46.45
C ALA A 144 -13.78 -51.15 -47.57
N ALA A 145 -12.49 -51.32 -47.30
CA ALA A 145 -11.52 -51.91 -48.23
C ALA A 145 -11.54 -53.47 -48.24
N GLY A 146 -12.43 -54.11 -47.47
CA GLY A 146 -12.55 -55.57 -47.41
C GLY A 146 -11.52 -56.27 -46.51
N ASN A 147 -10.69 -55.52 -45.78
CA ASN A 147 -9.71 -56.09 -44.86
C ASN A 147 -10.33 -56.36 -43.47
N PRO A 148 -10.31 -57.60 -42.96
CA PRO A 148 -10.88 -57.90 -41.66
C PRO A 148 -9.98 -57.37 -40.53
N VAL A 149 -10.56 -56.57 -39.62
CA VAL A 149 -9.90 -56.12 -38.40
C VAL A 149 -10.46 -56.92 -37.22
N SER A 150 -9.58 -57.40 -36.33
CA SER A 150 -9.98 -58.18 -35.15
C SER A 150 -10.89 -57.37 -34.22
N GLN A 151 -12.12 -57.84 -34.00
CA GLN A 151 -13.07 -57.20 -33.10
C GLN A 151 -12.59 -57.22 -31.64
N LEU A 152 -11.85 -58.25 -31.23
CA LEU A 152 -11.28 -58.33 -29.88
C LEU A 152 -10.29 -57.19 -29.66
N GLN A 153 -9.40 -56.95 -30.63
CA GLN A 153 -8.45 -55.83 -30.56
C GLN A 153 -9.16 -54.49 -30.54
N ILE A 154 -10.26 -54.34 -31.31
CA ILE A 154 -11.09 -53.13 -31.28
C ILE A 154 -11.58 -52.87 -29.87
N ARG A 155 -12.25 -53.85 -29.27
CA ARG A 155 -12.80 -53.72 -27.92
C ARG A 155 -11.73 -53.49 -26.86
N THR A 156 -10.59 -54.18 -26.90
CA THR A 156 -9.55 -54.03 -25.85
C THR A 156 -8.92 -52.64 -25.85
N PHE A 157 -8.65 -52.05 -27.01
CA PHE A 157 -8.13 -50.68 -27.06
C PHE A 157 -9.20 -49.66 -26.68
N ASP A 158 -10.45 -49.82 -27.15
CA ASP A 158 -11.51 -48.87 -26.82
C ASP A 158 -11.77 -48.86 -25.31
N THR A 159 -11.77 -50.03 -24.66
CA THR A 159 -11.93 -50.10 -23.19
C THR A 159 -10.76 -49.48 -22.44
N VAL A 160 -9.52 -49.65 -22.91
CA VAL A 160 -8.32 -49.05 -22.29
C VAL A 160 -8.33 -47.53 -22.46
N ILE A 161 -8.58 -47.01 -23.66
CA ILE A 161 -8.62 -45.58 -23.93
C ILE A 161 -9.79 -44.92 -23.20
N GLU A 162 -10.97 -45.53 -23.18
CA GLU A 162 -12.10 -45.01 -22.42
C GLU A 162 -11.83 -45.02 -20.91
N ARG A 163 -11.12 -46.01 -20.38
CA ARG A 163 -10.72 -46.02 -18.97
C ARG A 163 -9.75 -44.87 -18.66
N LEU A 164 -8.76 -44.63 -19.52
CA LEU A 164 -7.82 -43.52 -19.38
C LEU A 164 -8.52 -42.16 -19.50
N LYS A 165 -9.41 -42.01 -20.49
CA LYS A 165 -10.21 -40.80 -20.68
C LYS A 165 -11.09 -40.53 -19.46
N LYS A 166 -11.73 -41.56 -18.89
CA LYS A 166 -12.50 -41.47 -17.64
C LYS A 166 -11.64 -41.05 -16.44
N MET A 167 -10.37 -41.47 -16.39
CA MET A 167 -9.45 -41.06 -15.33
C MET A 167 -9.10 -39.58 -15.44
N TRP A 168 -8.72 -39.13 -16.64
CA TRP A 168 -8.35 -37.74 -16.89
C TRP A 168 -9.53 -36.76 -16.78
N THR A 169 -10.73 -37.17 -17.19
CA THR A 169 -11.95 -36.38 -16.98
C THR A 169 -12.27 -36.20 -15.50
N LYS A 170 -12.15 -37.24 -14.67
CA LYS A 170 -12.29 -37.10 -13.21
C LYS A 170 -11.26 -36.15 -12.60
N LEU A 171 -10.01 -36.20 -13.07
CA LEU A 171 -8.98 -35.26 -12.63
C LEU A 171 -9.31 -33.83 -13.06
N LEU A 172 -9.79 -33.65 -14.29
CA LEU A 172 -10.23 -32.36 -14.79
C LEU A 172 -11.38 -31.77 -13.96
N ASP A 173 -12.40 -32.57 -13.66
CA ASP A 173 -13.54 -32.16 -12.83
C ASP A 173 -13.08 -31.73 -11.43
N ARG A 174 -12.13 -32.47 -10.86
CA ARG A 174 -11.50 -32.12 -9.57
C ARG A 174 -10.77 -30.78 -9.65
N CYS A 175 -9.90 -30.58 -10.63
CA CYS A 175 -9.17 -29.32 -10.79
C CYS A 175 -10.11 -28.12 -11.03
N GLN A 176 -11.22 -28.33 -11.77
CA GLN A 176 -12.24 -27.30 -11.97
C GLN A 176 -12.94 -26.90 -10.66
N LEU A 177 -13.29 -27.89 -9.83
CA LEU A 177 -13.89 -27.63 -8.52
C LEU A 177 -12.90 -26.90 -7.60
N GLU A 178 -11.65 -27.37 -7.53
CA GLU A 178 -10.60 -26.74 -6.74
C GLU A 178 -10.37 -25.28 -7.17
N GLU A 179 -10.30 -24.99 -8.48
CA GLU A 179 -10.19 -23.63 -9.01
C GLU A 179 -11.38 -22.75 -8.64
N GLN A 180 -12.61 -23.26 -8.76
CA GLN A 180 -13.82 -22.52 -8.40
C GLN A 180 -13.86 -22.18 -6.91
N VAL A 181 -13.50 -23.15 -6.05
CA VAL A 181 -13.44 -22.96 -4.60
C VAL A 181 -12.38 -21.92 -4.25
N LEU A 182 -11.16 -22.02 -4.80
CA LEU A 182 -10.08 -21.06 -4.53
C LEU A 182 -10.46 -19.64 -4.97
N ARG A 183 -11.04 -19.48 -6.17
CA ARG A 183 -11.53 -18.18 -6.66
C ARG A 183 -12.63 -17.62 -5.77
N GLY A 184 -13.56 -18.46 -5.30
CA GLY A 184 -14.60 -18.07 -4.35
C GLY A 184 -14.01 -17.60 -3.02
N MET A 185 -13.05 -18.35 -2.46
CA MET A 185 -12.35 -17.98 -1.23
C MET A 185 -11.58 -16.65 -1.37
N LEU A 186 -10.93 -16.40 -2.50
CA LEU A 186 -10.26 -15.12 -2.78
C LEU A 186 -11.26 -13.97 -2.87
N LEU A 187 -12.39 -14.18 -3.55
CA LEU A 187 -13.45 -13.17 -3.63
C LEU A 187 -14.03 -12.86 -2.25
N GLU A 188 -14.28 -13.87 -1.42
CA GLU A 188 -14.74 -13.68 -0.04
C GLU A 188 -13.71 -12.93 0.82
N ALA A 189 -12.42 -13.22 0.65
CA ALA A 189 -11.35 -12.52 1.35
C ALA A 189 -11.29 -11.04 0.93
N ASP A 190 -11.40 -10.76 -0.38
CA ASP A 190 -11.47 -9.40 -0.91
C ASP A 190 -12.69 -8.64 -0.36
N ILE A 191 -13.87 -9.27 -0.30
CA ILE A 191 -15.10 -8.66 0.25
C ILE A 191 -14.93 -8.31 1.72
N LYS A 192 -14.29 -9.19 2.50
CA LYS A 192 -14.01 -8.96 3.92
C LYS A 192 -12.99 -7.84 4.13
N ALA A 193 -12.00 -7.71 3.24
CA ALA A 193 -10.99 -6.66 3.32
C ALA A 193 -11.58 -5.29 2.95
N ASP A 194 -12.32 -5.20 1.84
CA ASP A 194 -12.82 -3.92 1.34
C ASP A 194 -14.13 -4.08 0.53
N PRO A 195 -15.31 -4.05 1.19
CA PRO A 195 -16.60 -4.37 0.56
C PRO A 195 -17.03 -3.36 -0.49
N VAL A 196 -16.65 -2.09 -0.33
CA VAL A 196 -17.03 -1.02 -1.26
C VAL A 196 -16.22 -1.12 -2.55
N LYS A 197 -14.91 -1.35 -2.43
CA LYS A 197 -14.01 -1.50 -3.58
C LYS A 197 -14.35 -2.75 -4.40
N THR A 198 -14.63 -3.85 -3.72
CA THR A 198 -15.04 -5.10 -4.37
C THR A 198 -16.39 -4.99 -5.06
N HIS A 199 -17.40 -4.38 -4.42
CA HIS A 199 -18.70 -4.17 -5.05
C HIS A 199 -18.59 -3.33 -6.32
N LYS A 200 -17.80 -2.24 -6.31
CA LYS A 200 -17.52 -1.46 -7.53
C LYS A 200 -16.87 -2.31 -8.62
N ARG A 201 -15.88 -3.15 -8.27
CA ARG A 201 -15.22 -4.06 -9.22
C ARG A 201 -16.21 -5.05 -9.83
N LEU A 202 -17.09 -5.65 -9.01
CA LEU A 202 -18.10 -6.59 -9.45
C LEU A 202 -19.12 -5.93 -10.37
N VAL A 203 -19.62 -4.75 -10.01
CA VAL A 203 -20.54 -3.98 -10.87
C VAL A 203 -19.88 -3.67 -12.22
N LEU A 204 -18.63 -3.21 -12.23
CA LEU A 204 -17.90 -2.97 -13.48
C LEU A 204 -17.76 -4.24 -14.31
N GLN A 205 -17.49 -5.38 -13.69
CA GLN A 205 -17.42 -6.67 -14.37
C GLN A 205 -18.78 -7.12 -14.93
N GLU A 206 -19.87 -6.90 -14.19
CA GLU A 206 -21.24 -7.13 -14.67
C GLU A 206 -21.54 -6.26 -15.91
N TRP A 207 -21.16 -4.98 -15.88
CA TRP A 207 -21.29 -4.10 -17.05
C TRP A 207 -20.42 -4.53 -18.22
N GLU A 208 -19.16 -4.92 -17.95
CA GLU A 208 -18.25 -5.41 -18.99
C GLU A 208 -18.81 -6.66 -19.66
N THR A 209 -19.30 -7.62 -18.87
CA THR A 209 -19.94 -8.83 -19.42
C THR A 209 -21.25 -8.56 -20.13
N ALA A 210 -22.05 -7.59 -19.68
CA ALA A 210 -23.29 -7.20 -20.35
C ALA A 210 -23.03 -6.48 -21.68
N LEU A 211 -21.98 -5.64 -21.75
CA LEU A 211 -21.65 -4.84 -22.93
C LEU A 211 -20.82 -5.62 -23.96
N PHE A 212 -19.89 -6.46 -23.51
CA PHE A 212 -18.89 -7.11 -24.37
C PHE A 212 -18.97 -8.64 -24.36
N GLY A 213 -19.85 -9.22 -23.55
CA GLY A 213 -19.95 -10.67 -23.38
C GLY A 213 -18.90 -11.23 -22.42
N ALA A 214 -18.95 -12.55 -22.19
CA ALA A 214 -18.03 -13.21 -21.27
C ALA A 214 -16.60 -13.26 -21.88
N VAL A 215 -15.67 -12.51 -21.28
CA VAL A 215 -14.24 -12.54 -21.59
C VAL A 215 -13.69 -13.93 -21.22
N GLY A 216 -13.73 -14.86 -22.16
CA GLY A 216 -13.32 -16.25 -21.93
C GLY A 216 -13.89 -17.25 -22.92
N THR A 217 -15.01 -16.93 -23.60
CA THR A 217 -15.45 -17.67 -24.78
C THR A 217 -14.74 -17.11 -26.02
N SER A 218 -13.41 -17.15 -26.02
CA SER A 218 -12.68 -17.12 -27.28
C SER A 218 -12.83 -18.50 -27.93
N ASP A 219 -14.06 -18.83 -28.35
CA ASP A 219 -14.16 -19.46 -29.66
C ASP A 219 -13.57 -18.41 -30.60
N THR A 220 -12.41 -18.72 -31.18
CA THR A 220 -11.61 -17.91 -32.12
C THR A 220 -12.33 -17.69 -33.45
N THR A 221 -13.64 -17.53 -33.39
CA THR A 221 -14.49 -17.12 -34.48
C THR A 221 -15.54 -16.23 -33.83
N THR A 222 -15.17 -14.97 -33.56
CA THR A 222 -16.16 -13.89 -33.69
C THR A 222 -16.62 -13.99 -35.14
N ARG A 223 -17.62 -14.85 -35.34
CA ARG A 223 -18.22 -15.13 -36.63
C ARG A 223 -18.63 -13.76 -37.16
N GLY A 224 -18.13 -13.35 -38.32
CA GLY A 224 -18.43 -12.02 -38.89
C GLY A 224 -19.92 -11.67 -38.75
N ASP A 225 -20.75 -12.70 -38.89
CA ASP A 225 -22.19 -12.76 -38.59
C ASP A 225 -22.61 -12.08 -37.28
N GLN A 226 -21.92 -12.26 -36.13
CA GLN A 226 -22.30 -11.62 -34.86
C GLN A 226 -22.02 -10.11 -34.84
N LEU A 227 -20.91 -9.68 -35.45
CA LEU A 227 -20.60 -8.25 -35.58
C LEU A 227 -21.52 -7.59 -36.60
N GLU A 228 -21.87 -8.32 -37.67
CA GLU A 228 -22.89 -7.91 -38.63
C GLU A 228 -24.29 -7.82 -38.00
N ASP A 229 -24.65 -8.76 -37.12
CA ASP A 229 -25.94 -8.75 -36.40
C ASP A 229 -26.02 -7.59 -35.42
N ILE A 230 -24.94 -7.35 -34.66
CA ILE A 230 -24.83 -6.15 -33.83
C ILE A 230 -24.96 -4.91 -34.71
N ARG A 231 -24.21 -4.81 -35.82
CA ARG A 231 -24.27 -3.66 -36.73
C ARG A 231 -25.67 -3.46 -37.32
N ARG A 232 -26.35 -4.52 -37.77
CA ARG A 232 -27.74 -4.47 -38.26
C ARG A 232 -28.72 -4.02 -37.18
N SER A 233 -28.50 -4.44 -35.93
CA SER A 233 -29.30 -4.02 -34.77
C SER A 233 -29.09 -2.55 -34.40
N TRP A 234 -27.97 -1.94 -34.80
CA TRP A 234 -27.74 -0.50 -34.70
C TRP A 234 -28.25 0.25 -35.93
N ASP A 235 -28.11 -0.32 -37.12
CA ASP A 235 -28.54 0.28 -38.39
C ASP A 235 -30.07 0.38 -38.52
N GLN A 236 -30.86 -0.41 -37.80
CA GLN A 236 -32.32 -0.18 -37.70
C GLN A 236 -32.69 1.17 -37.06
N PHE A 237 -31.77 1.78 -36.31
CA PHE A 237 -31.93 3.12 -35.75
C PHE A 237 -31.28 4.20 -36.63
N ALA A 238 -30.64 3.81 -37.74
CA ALA A 238 -30.11 4.74 -38.73
C ALA A 238 -31.25 5.24 -39.62
N VAL A 239 -31.62 6.50 -39.45
CA VAL A 239 -32.69 7.16 -40.20
C VAL A 239 -32.08 8.00 -41.34
N PRO A 240 -32.67 8.07 -42.54
CA PRO A 240 -32.16 8.91 -43.63
C PRO A 240 -32.05 10.37 -43.19
N ALA A 241 -30.96 11.04 -43.58
CA ALA A 241 -30.57 12.39 -43.13
C ALA A 241 -31.61 13.51 -43.38
N ARG A 242 -32.72 13.23 -44.06
CA ARG A 242 -33.79 14.20 -44.39
C ARG A 242 -35.07 14.00 -43.58
N THR A 243 -35.03 13.15 -42.57
CA THR A 243 -36.20 12.87 -41.73
C THR A 243 -36.29 13.92 -40.63
N VAL A 244 -37.43 14.59 -40.50
CA VAL A 244 -37.60 15.69 -39.54
C VAL A 244 -37.46 15.13 -38.11
N LEU A 245 -36.58 15.72 -37.30
CA LEU A 245 -36.16 15.26 -35.95
C LEU A 245 -35.24 14.01 -35.92
N SER A 246 -34.73 13.55 -37.06
CA SER A 246 -33.63 12.58 -37.08
C SER A 246 -32.35 13.26 -36.58
N SER A 247 -31.73 12.66 -35.57
CA SER A 247 -30.37 12.95 -35.15
C SER A 247 -29.51 11.74 -35.49
N THR A 248 -28.34 11.97 -36.10
CA THR A 248 -27.30 10.93 -36.27
C THR A 248 -26.65 10.52 -34.95
N VAL A 249 -27.02 11.17 -33.85
CA VAL A 249 -26.43 10.99 -32.53
C VAL A 249 -27.54 10.71 -31.51
N PRO A 250 -27.40 9.68 -30.64
CA PRO A 250 -28.41 9.36 -29.64
C PRO A 250 -28.74 10.54 -28.71
N PRO A 251 -29.98 10.65 -28.22
CA PRO A 251 -30.36 11.66 -27.23
C PRO A 251 -29.47 11.58 -25.99
N GLY A 252 -28.85 12.70 -25.59
CA GLY A 252 -27.95 12.79 -24.43
C GLY A 252 -26.45 12.71 -24.74
N TRP A 253 -26.07 12.45 -25.99
CA TRP A 253 -24.68 12.55 -26.43
C TRP A 253 -24.33 13.99 -26.78
N VAL A 254 -23.25 14.49 -26.15
CA VAL A 254 -22.73 15.83 -26.42
C VAL A 254 -21.83 15.77 -27.64
N LEU A 255 -22.26 16.38 -28.75
CA LEU A 255 -21.37 16.64 -29.87
C LEU A 255 -20.30 17.65 -29.41
N PRO A 256 -19.01 17.37 -29.62
CA PRO A 256 -17.97 18.34 -29.28
C PRO A 256 -18.23 19.62 -30.08
N VAL A 257 -18.24 20.74 -29.37
CA VAL A 257 -18.41 22.07 -29.97
C VAL A 257 -17.24 22.28 -30.94
N PRO A 258 -17.46 22.85 -32.14
CA PRO A 258 -16.35 23.23 -33.02
C PRO A 258 -15.36 24.10 -32.22
N ALA A 259 -14.08 23.80 -32.37
CA ALA A 259 -13.03 24.39 -31.56
C ALA A 259 -13.15 25.92 -31.56
N SER A 260 -13.15 26.52 -30.37
CA SER A 260 -13.35 27.96 -30.20
C SER A 260 -12.18 28.81 -30.67
N SER A 261 -11.04 28.19 -31.01
CA SER A 261 -9.89 28.84 -31.64
C SER A 261 -9.10 27.89 -32.54
N ASP A 262 -8.31 28.46 -33.44
CA ASP A 262 -7.47 27.71 -34.39
C ASP A 262 -6.40 26.85 -33.68
N ASP A 263 -5.93 27.26 -32.50
CA ASP A 263 -4.99 26.50 -31.69
C ASP A 263 -5.58 25.16 -31.21
N TRP A 264 -6.85 25.17 -30.79
CA TRP A 264 -7.56 23.94 -30.39
C TRP A 264 -7.85 23.03 -31.59
N LEU A 265 -8.12 23.61 -32.76
CA LEU A 265 -8.34 22.88 -34.01
C LEU A 265 -7.09 22.11 -34.47
N SER A 266 -5.89 22.62 -34.16
CA SER A 266 -4.63 21.95 -34.49
C SER A 266 -4.38 20.66 -33.68
N LEU A 267 -5.00 20.53 -32.50
CA LEU A 267 -4.87 19.37 -31.61
C LEU A 267 -5.80 18.19 -31.98
N HIS A 268 -6.83 18.44 -32.78
CA HIS A 268 -7.81 17.43 -33.21
C HIS A 268 -7.44 16.69 -34.51
N LYS A 269 -6.23 16.88 -35.05
CA LYS A 269 -5.78 16.32 -36.34
C LYS A 269 -5.02 14.97 -36.25
N TYR A 270 -5.21 14.21 -35.17
CA TYR A 270 -4.64 12.86 -35.02
C TYR A 270 -5.74 11.81 -34.84
#